data_AF-A0A348VCQ9-F1
#
_entry.id   AF-A0A348VCQ9-F1
#
_cell.length_a   1.000
_cell.length_b   1.000
_cell.length_c   1.000
_cell.angle_alpha   90.00
_cell.angle_beta   90.00
_cell.angle_gamma   90.00
#
_symmetry.space_group_name_H-M   'P 1'
#
loop_
_entity.id
_entity.type
_entity.pdbx_description
1 polymer ?
#
loop_
_entity_poly.entity_id
_entity_poly.type
_entity_poly.pdbx_seq_one_letter_code
_entity_poly.pdbx_strand_id
1 'polypeptide(L)'
;MEPIVALATPWGVGAIHVIRVSGDSSRNIVEAFLNNPLSKPRHASLRLFRSKKVEDQVIAIWYPEPHSYTGEEMVEIMCHGNPAIAELIIESLLDAGMKPAQPGEFTFRAFLNGKMDLTQAEAVNDLIMARSTELLKAGENTLKGKLSTEIAALRAKVLNVLAFLQAA
;
A
#
# COMPACT_ATOMS: atom_id res chain seq x y z
N MET A 1 -4.63 11.26 -6.54
CA MET A 1 -5.83 11.08 -5.70
C MET A 1 -5.61 11.70 -4.33
N GLU A 2 -6.67 11.97 -3.57
CA GLU A 2 -6.53 12.50 -2.20
C GLU A 2 -5.63 11.62 -1.30
N PRO A 3 -4.80 12.23 -0.42
CA PRO A 3 -3.86 11.51 0.43
C PRO A 3 -4.59 10.77 1.55
N ILE A 4 -4.29 9.48 1.69
CA ILE A 4 -4.82 8.59 2.72
C ILE A 4 -3.73 8.10 3.66
N VAL A 5 -4.11 7.79 4.89
CA VAL A 5 -3.24 7.24 5.94
C VAL A 5 -3.90 6.08 6.67
N ALA A 6 -3.12 5.05 7.03
CA ALA A 6 -3.54 4.01 7.95
C ALA A 6 -2.35 3.33 8.63
N LEU A 7 -2.64 2.64 9.74
CA LEU A 7 -1.73 1.65 10.32
C LEU A 7 -1.67 0.42 9.39
N ALA A 8 -0.47 0.06 8.93
CA ALA A 8 -0.23 -1.08 8.05
C ALA A 8 0.17 -2.36 8.82
N THR A 9 0.68 -2.21 10.04
CA THR A 9 0.94 -3.34 10.95
C THR A 9 -0.30 -3.71 11.77
N PRO A 10 -0.38 -4.95 12.31
CA PRO A 10 -1.42 -5.30 13.27
C PRO A 10 -1.48 -4.35 14.46
N TRP A 11 -2.69 -4.10 14.96
CA TRP A 11 -2.90 -3.32 16.18
C TRP A 11 -2.43 -4.10 17.41
N GLY A 12 -1.69 -3.45 18.31
CA GLY A 12 -1.20 -4.04 19.55
C GLY A 12 0.20 -3.58 19.92
N VAL A 13 0.71 -4.02 21.07
CA VAL A 13 2.08 -3.68 21.49
C VAL A 13 3.09 -4.49 20.68
N GLY A 14 4.09 -3.82 20.13
CA GLY A 14 5.19 -4.46 19.39
C GLY A 14 6.46 -3.61 19.43
N ALA A 15 7.50 -4.09 18.75
CA ALA A 15 8.73 -3.30 18.60
C ALA A 15 8.53 -2.11 17.67
N ILE A 16 7.80 -2.32 16.57
CA ILE A 16 7.65 -1.35 15.48
C ILE A 16 6.20 -1.34 15.01
N HIS A 17 5.70 -0.14 14.73
CA HIS A 17 4.50 0.06 13.91
C HIS A 17 4.88 0.69 12.59
N VAL A 18 4.17 0.29 11.53
CA VAL A 18 4.30 0.91 10.20
C VAL A 18 3.02 1.66 9.90
N ILE A 19 3.13 2.97 9.70
CA ILE A 19 2.06 3.83 9.22
C ILE A 19 2.33 4.09 7.75
N ARG A 20 1.34 3.80 6.90
CA ARG A 20 1.44 3.97 5.46
C ARG A 20 0.57 5.14 5.01
N VAL A 21 1.15 5.98 4.16
CA VAL A 21 0.50 7.13 3.52
C VAL A 21 0.59 6.98 2.01
N SER A 22 -0.48 7.23 1.26
CA SER A 22 -0.48 7.22 -0.22
C SER A 22 -1.39 8.30 -0.80
N GLY A 23 -1.01 8.88 -1.94
CA GLY A 23 -1.79 9.87 -2.67
C GLY A 23 -1.04 11.19 -2.88
N ASP A 24 -1.74 12.19 -3.40
CA ASP A 24 -1.16 13.45 -3.85
C ASP A 24 -0.53 14.21 -2.67
N SER A 25 0.69 14.69 -2.87
CA SER A 25 1.45 15.45 -1.86
C SER A 25 1.75 14.68 -0.56
N SER A 26 1.66 13.34 -0.57
CA SER A 26 1.95 12.50 0.60
C SER A 26 3.32 12.80 1.20
N ARG A 27 4.34 13.00 0.35
CA ARG A 27 5.69 13.36 0.81
C ARG A 27 5.70 14.71 1.51
N ASN A 28 5.11 15.73 0.89
CA ASN A 28 5.14 17.09 1.40
C ASN A 28 4.43 17.20 2.75
N ILE A 29 3.28 16.53 2.90
CA ILE A 29 2.54 16.53 4.17
C ILE A 29 3.34 15.83 5.26
N VAL A 30 3.94 14.66 4.97
CA VAL A 30 4.77 13.95 5.96
C VAL A 30 6.03 14.76 6.32
N GLU A 31 6.73 15.33 5.34
CA GLU A 31 7.95 16.14 5.56
C GLU A 31 7.71 17.34 6.48
N ALA A 32 6.48 17.89 6.53
CA ALA A 32 6.13 18.97 7.46
C ALA A 32 6.25 18.58 8.95
N PHE A 33 6.20 17.28 9.26
CA PHE A 33 6.37 16.74 10.60
C PHE A 33 7.78 16.21 10.88
N LEU A 34 8.66 16.19 9.87
CA LEU A 34 10.00 15.64 9.99
C LEU A 34 11.03 16.75 10.17
N ASN A 35 12.05 16.48 10.97
CA ASN A 35 13.17 17.42 11.14
C ASN A 35 14.04 17.62 9.88
N ASN A 36 13.95 16.74 8.89
CA ASN A 36 14.70 16.82 7.63
C ASN A 36 13.90 16.18 6.47
N PRO A 37 14.06 16.65 5.23
CA PRO A 37 13.32 16.11 4.08
C PRO A 37 13.77 14.69 3.70
N LEU A 38 12.91 13.97 2.99
CA LEU A 38 13.12 12.65 2.41
C LEU A 38 13.72 12.79 1.00
N SER A 39 15.00 13.13 0.94
CA SER A 39 15.67 13.51 -0.30
C SER A 39 15.91 12.38 -1.31
N LYS A 40 15.94 11.12 -0.86
CA LYS A 40 16.23 9.96 -1.70
C LYS A 40 15.04 8.99 -1.74
N PRO A 41 14.59 8.58 -2.93
CA PRO A 41 13.52 7.59 -3.04
C PRO A 41 14.02 6.23 -2.54
N ARG A 42 13.13 5.48 -1.88
CA ARG A 42 13.36 4.11 -1.37
C ARG A 42 14.57 4.00 -0.44
N HIS A 43 14.85 5.07 0.32
CA HIS A 43 15.97 5.15 1.24
C HIS A 43 15.48 5.29 2.68
N ALA A 44 15.83 4.32 3.52
CA ALA A 44 15.54 4.36 4.95
C ALA A 44 16.28 5.52 5.62
N SER A 45 15.50 6.45 6.16
CA SER A 45 15.99 7.70 6.70
C SER A 45 15.57 7.85 8.15
N LEU A 46 16.54 7.94 9.07
CA LEU A 46 16.27 8.25 10.47
C LEU A 46 15.82 9.70 10.59
N ARG A 47 14.65 9.91 11.19
CA ARG A 47 14.01 11.22 11.34
C ARG A 47 13.40 11.35 12.73
N LEU A 48 13.25 12.59 13.16
CA LEU A 48 12.41 12.92 14.30
C LEU A 48 11.05 13.36 13.75
N PHE A 49 10.01 12.59 14.03
CA PHE A 49 8.63 13.00 13.80
C PHE A 49 8.18 13.85 14.99
N ARG A 50 7.76 15.08 14.74
CA ARG A 50 7.34 16.02 15.78
C ARG A 50 6.03 16.69 15.40
N SER A 51 5.05 16.58 16.28
CA SER A 51 3.77 17.28 16.23
C SER A 51 3.51 17.98 17.57
N LYS A 52 2.33 18.59 17.71
CA LYS A 52 1.86 19.08 19.02
C LYS A 52 1.47 17.94 19.98
N LYS A 53 1.24 16.73 19.47
CA LYS A 53 0.66 15.59 20.20
C LYS A 53 1.71 14.57 20.61
N VAL A 54 2.71 14.35 19.75
CA VAL A 54 3.71 13.30 19.90
C VAL A 54 5.04 13.72 19.27
N GLU A 55 6.12 13.27 19.89
CA GLU A 55 7.47 13.29 19.36
C GLU A 55 8.00 11.86 19.38
N ASP A 56 8.45 11.35 18.23
CA ASP A 56 9.05 10.02 18.13
C ASP A 56 10.18 9.98 17.12
N GLN A 57 11.19 9.16 17.40
CA GLN A 57 12.28 8.87 16.47
C GLN A 57 11.85 7.73 15.56
N VAL A 58 11.73 8.03 14.25
CA VAL A 58 11.15 7.14 13.25
C VAL A 58 12.13 6.84 12.12
N ILE A 59 11.92 5.72 11.44
CA ILE A 59 12.47 5.53 10.09
C ILE A 59 11.38 5.89 9.09
N ALA A 60 11.68 6.79 8.16
CA ALA A 60 10.77 7.16 7.09
C ALA A 60 11.34 6.74 5.73
N ILE A 61 10.47 6.22 4.85
CA ILE A 61 10.81 5.82 3.48
C ILE A 61 9.81 6.46 2.53
N TRP A 62 10.31 7.25 1.58
CA TRP A 62 9.52 7.82 0.49
C TRP A 62 9.60 6.96 -0.77
N TYR A 63 8.46 6.77 -1.43
CA TYR A 63 8.32 6.08 -2.71
C TYR A 63 7.67 7.05 -3.71
N PRO A 64 8.39 7.47 -4.78
CA PRO A 64 7.82 8.30 -5.82
C PRO A 64 6.84 7.51 -6.70
N GLU A 65 5.85 8.18 -7.26
CA GLU A 65 5.07 7.67 -8.39
C GLU A 65 5.97 7.43 -9.62
N PRO A 66 5.77 6.35 -10.41
CA PRO A 66 4.83 5.25 -10.24
C PRO A 66 5.41 4.04 -9.48
N HIS A 67 6.51 4.25 -8.76
CA HIS A 67 7.36 3.21 -8.17
C HIS A 67 7.04 2.91 -6.70
N SER A 68 5.74 2.81 -6.39
CA SER A 68 5.20 2.43 -5.08
C SER A 68 4.23 1.24 -5.19
N TYR A 69 3.69 0.79 -4.05
CA TYR A 69 2.68 -0.27 -3.99
C TYR A 69 1.38 0.14 -4.68
N THR A 70 0.87 1.32 -4.34
CA THR A 70 -0.37 1.86 -4.92
C THR A 70 -0.17 2.38 -6.34
N GLY A 71 1.07 2.64 -6.76
CA GLY A 71 1.37 3.36 -7.99
C GLY A 71 1.36 4.88 -7.83
N GLU A 72 0.99 5.41 -6.67
CA GLU A 72 1.00 6.84 -6.35
C GLU A 72 2.26 7.23 -5.57
N GLU A 73 2.44 8.52 -5.26
CA GLU A 73 3.39 8.90 -4.22
C GLU A 73 2.99 8.28 -2.87
N MET A 74 3.94 7.66 -2.18
CA MET A 74 3.71 6.94 -0.92
C MET A 74 4.84 7.23 0.08
N VAL A 75 4.51 7.25 1.37
CA VAL A 75 5.49 7.31 2.45
C VAL A 75 5.14 6.26 3.50
N GLU A 76 6.15 5.55 3.99
CA GLU A 76 6.03 4.65 5.14
C GLU A 76 6.81 5.23 6.32
N ILE A 77 6.15 5.31 7.48
CA ILE A 77 6.70 5.79 8.74
C ILE A 77 6.75 4.61 9.71
N MET A 78 7.96 4.25 10.15
CA MET A 78 8.21 3.18 11.10
C MET A 78 8.51 3.81 12.46
N CYS A 79 7.55 3.77 13.37
CA CYS A 79 7.64 4.33 14.72
C CYS A 79 7.77 3.22 15.78
N HIS A 80 8.01 3.60 17.03
CA HIS A 80 7.97 2.66 18.14
C HIS A 80 6.57 2.01 18.23
N GLY A 81 6.53 0.70 18.45
CA GLY A 81 5.29 -0.10 18.44
C GLY A 81 4.40 0.06 19.68
N ASN A 82 4.26 1.29 20.16
CA ASN A 82 3.24 1.67 21.14
C ASN A 82 1.98 2.13 20.37
N PRO A 83 0.80 1.51 20.59
CA PRO A 83 -0.44 1.90 19.92
C PRO A 83 -0.77 3.40 20.04
N ALA A 84 -0.50 4.01 21.21
CA ALA A 84 -0.75 5.43 21.42
C ALA A 84 0.15 6.32 20.54
N ILE A 85 1.42 5.94 20.33
CA ILE A 85 2.32 6.67 19.43
C ILE A 85 1.77 6.60 18.00
N ALA A 86 1.36 5.42 17.55
CA ALA A 86 0.83 5.27 16.20
C ALA A 86 -0.47 6.06 15.98
N GLU A 87 -1.38 6.03 16.95
CA GLU A 87 -2.62 6.80 16.92
C GLU A 87 -2.36 8.31 16.85
N LEU A 88 -1.47 8.84 17.69
CA LEU A 88 -1.15 10.27 17.68
C LEU A 88 -0.42 10.73 16.40
N ILE A 89 0.39 9.86 15.78
CA ILE A 89 0.99 10.15 14.46
C ILE A 89 -0.11 10.18 13.39
N ILE A 90 -1.00 9.19 13.35
CA ILE A 90 -2.11 9.13 12.39
C ILE A 90 -3.00 10.36 12.56
N GLU A 91 -3.41 10.70 13.78
CA GLU A 91 -4.21 11.89 14.05
C GLU A 91 -3.52 13.17 13.59
N SER A 92 -2.21 13.31 13.79
CA SER A 92 -1.46 14.48 13.33
C SER A 92 -1.50 14.62 11.81
N LEU A 93 -1.48 13.49 11.08
CA LEU A 93 -1.58 13.47 9.62
C LEU A 93 -3.01 13.75 9.14
N LEU A 94 -4.02 13.26 9.86
CA LEU A 94 -5.43 13.60 9.60
C LEU A 94 -5.70 15.10 9.80
N ASP A 95 -5.17 15.68 10.88
CA ASP A 95 -5.26 17.12 11.17
C ASP A 95 -4.58 17.96 10.06
N ALA A 96 -3.62 17.39 9.34
CA ALA A 96 -2.94 18.01 8.19
C ALA A 96 -3.68 17.81 6.85
N GLY A 97 -4.89 17.27 6.87
CA GLY A 97 -5.75 17.14 5.68
C GLY A 97 -5.70 15.78 4.98
N MET A 98 -5.01 14.78 5.54
CA MET A 98 -5.15 13.41 5.07
C MET A 98 -6.49 12.80 5.48
N LYS A 99 -6.91 11.75 4.78
CA LYS A 99 -8.09 10.96 5.14
C LYS A 99 -7.72 9.58 5.68
N PRO A 100 -8.55 8.97 6.53
CA PRO A 100 -8.35 7.58 6.91
C PRO A 100 -8.59 6.69 5.69
N ALA A 101 -7.68 5.76 5.42
CA ALA A 101 -7.87 4.78 4.36
C ALA A 101 -9.05 3.86 4.68
N GLN A 102 -9.87 3.55 3.66
CA GLN A 102 -10.91 2.53 3.75
C GLN A 102 -10.31 1.11 3.74
N PRO A 103 -11.06 0.09 4.19
CA PRO A 103 -10.61 -1.29 4.11
C PRO A 103 -10.21 -1.68 2.68
N GLY A 104 -8.97 -2.13 2.51
CA GLY A 104 -8.43 -2.55 1.22
C GLY A 104 -8.06 -1.42 0.26
N GLU A 105 -8.20 -0.14 0.64
CA GLU A 105 -8.07 0.99 -0.28
C GLU A 105 -6.69 1.07 -0.96
N PHE A 106 -5.60 0.77 -0.24
CA PHE A 106 -4.26 0.75 -0.85
C PHE A 106 -4.16 -0.28 -2.00
N THR A 107 -4.68 -1.48 -1.80
CA THR A 107 -4.68 -2.52 -2.85
C THR A 107 -5.64 -2.18 -3.97
N PHE A 108 -6.79 -1.58 -3.64
CA PHE A 108 -7.74 -1.08 -4.64
C PHE A 108 -7.11 0.00 -5.54
N ARG A 109 -6.36 0.96 -4.97
CA ARG A 109 -5.62 1.95 -5.75
C ARG A 109 -4.51 1.32 -6.59
N ALA A 110 -3.82 0.31 -6.08
CA ALA A 110 -2.84 -0.46 -6.86
C ALA A 110 -3.48 -1.12 -8.10
N PHE A 111 -4.67 -1.70 -7.95
CA PHE A 111 -5.46 -2.22 -9.06
C PHE A 111 -5.85 -1.13 -10.06
N LEU A 112 -6.40 -0.01 -9.58
CA LEU A 112 -6.79 1.12 -10.45
C LEU A 112 -5.61 1.70 -11.25
N ASN A 113 -4.43 1.76 -10.64
CA ASN A 113 -3.21 2.24 -11.27
C ASN A 113 -2.49 1.17 -12.11
N GLY A 114 -3.13 0.01 -12.34
CA GLY A 114 -2.60 -1.06 -13.19
C GLY A 114 -1.33 -1.74 -12.65
N LYS A 115 -1.06 -1.61 -11.34
CA LYS A 115 0.07 -2.29 -10.68
C LYS A 115 -0.16 -3.80 -10.56
N MET A 116 -1.43 -4.19 -10.56
CA MET A 116 -1.91 -5.57 -10.47
C MET A 116 -3.32 -5.66 -11.05
N ASP A 117 -3.73 -6.85 -11.50
CA ASP A 117 -5.13 -7.11 -11.85
C ASP A 117 -5.98 -7.47 -10.63
N LEU A 118 -7.29 -7.67 -10.85
CA LEU A 118 -8.24 -7.98 -9.78
C LEU A 118 -7.92 -9.31 -9.08
N THR A 119 -7.51 -10.34 -9.83
CA THR A 119 -7.17 -11.65 -9.24
C THR A 119 -5.94 -11.57 -8.36
N GLN A 120 -4.95 -10.76 -8.77
CA GLN A 120 -3.77 -10.48 -7.97
C GLN A 120 -4.12 -9.66 -6.72
N ALA A 121 -5.03 -8.69 -6.83
CA ALA A 121 -5.51 -7.90 -5.70
C ALA A 121 -6.22 -8.77 -4.64
N GLU A 122 -7.06 -9.71 -5.06
CA GLU A 122 -7.69 -10.70 -4.17
C GLU A 122 -6.64 -11.61 -3.51
N ALA A 123 -5.64 -12.06 -4.28
CA ALA A 123 -4.57 -12.92 -3.78
C ALA A 123 -3.74 -12.28 -2.65
N VAL A 124 -3.66 -10.95 -2.59
CA VAL A 124 -3.02 -10.25 -1.46
C VAL A 124 -3.74 -10.59 -0.15
N ASN A 125 -5.07 -10.55 -0.14
CA ASN A 125 -5.85 -10.86 1.05
C ASN A 125 -5.76 -12.36 1.40
N ASP A 126 -5.79 -13.23 0.40
CA ASP A 126 -5.63 -14.68 0.60
C ASP A 126 -4.29 -15.02 1.27
N LEU A 127 -3.22 -14.35 0.85
CA LEU A 127 -1.89 -14.52 1.45
C LEU A 127 -1.85 -14.04 2.90
N ILE A 128 -2.46 -12.90 3.20
CA ILE A 128 -2.53 -12.36 4.57
C ILE A 128 -3.32 -13.30 5.48
N MET A 129 -4.40 -13.90 4.98
CA MET A 129 -5.30 -14.74 5.77
C MET A 129 -4.94 -16.24 5.77
N ALA A 130 -3.93 -16.66 5.01
CA ALA A 130 -3.58 -18.06 4.84
C ALA A 130 -3.20 -18.73 6.18
N ARG A 131 -3.81 -19.90 6.44
CA ARG A 131 -3.57 -20.70 7.67
C ARG A 131 -2.89 -22.05 7.38
N SER A 132 -2.49 -22.30 6.13
CA SER A 132 -1.77 -23.51 5.74
C SER A 132 -0.73 -23.20 4.66
N THR A 133 0.28 -24.06 4.52
CA THR A 133 1.33 -23.87 3.51
C THR A 133 0.82 -24.04 2.08
N GLU A 134 -0.26 -24.80 1.90
CA GLU A 134 -0.93 -25.02 0.63
C GLU A 134 -1.68 -23.75 0.20
N LEU A 135 -2.38 -23.10 1.13
CA LEU A 135 -3.05 -21.83 0.88
C LEU A 135 -2.04 -20.71 0.57
N LEU A 136 -0.90 -20.67 1.29
CA LEU A 136 0.19 -19.75 0.97
C LEU A 136 0.70 -19.97 -0.47
N LYS A 137 1.00 -21.22 -0.86
CA LYS A 137 1.44 -21.54 -2.22
C LYS A 137 0.40 -21.18 -3.29
N ALA A 138 -0.88 -21.41 -3.00
CA ALA A 138 -1.97 -21.05 -3.91
C ALA A 138 -2.04 -19.52 -4.11
N GLY A 139 -2.07 -18.76 -3.01
CA GLY A 139 -2.07 -17.29 -3.05
C GLY A 139 -0.84 -16.71 -3.74
N GLU A 140 0.36 -17.26 -3.50
CA GLU A 140 1.58 -16.84 -4.21
C GLU A 140 1.51 -17.06 -5.71
N ASN A 141 0.92 -18.17 -6.16
CA ASN A 141 0.77 -18.47 -7.58
C ASN A 141 -0.18 -17.49 -8.26
N THR A 142 -1.30 -17.16 -7.61
CA THR A 142 -2.25 -16.16 -8.10
C THR A 142 -1.63 -14.77 -8.10
N LEU A 143 -0.93 -14.37 -7.03
CA LEU A 143 -0.25 -13.08 -6.95
C LEU A 143 0.82 -12.91 -8.04
N LYS A 144 1.52 -13.99 -8.42
CA LYS A 144 2.48 -14.02 -9.54
C LYS A 144 1.82 -13.94 -10.93
N GLY A 145 0.49 -13.86 -11.00
CA GLY A 145 -0.26 -13.69 -12.26
C GLY A 145 -0.46 -14.99 -13.04
N LYS A 146 -0.24 -16.17 -12.43
CA LYS A 146 -0.46 -17.45 -13.12
C LYS A 146 -1.92 -17.63 -13.53
N LEU A 147 -2.85 -17.37 -12.60
CA LEU A 147 -4.28 -17.45 -12.87
C LEU A 147 -4.71 -16.45 -13.95
N SER A 148 -4.22 -15.21 -13.88
CA SER A 148 -4.47 -14.17 -14.89
C SER A 148 -4.05 -14.60 -16.30
N THR A 149 -2.88 -15.26 -16.39
CA THR A 149 -2.34 -15.77 -17.66
C THR A 149 -3.23 -16.86 -18.25
N GLU A 150 -3.71 -17.79 -17.42
CA GLU A 150 -4.62 -18.85 -17.85
C GLU A 150 -5.97 -18.30 -18.32
N ILE A 151 -6.55 -17.36 -17.55
CA ILE A 151 -7.80 -16.68 -17.92
C ILE A 151 -7.63 -15.91 -19.24
N ALA A 152 -6.52 -15.18 -19.42
CA ALA A 152 -6.24 -14.44 -20.64
C ALA A 152 -6.13 -15.38 -21.85
N ALA A 153 -5.48 -16.54 -21.70
CA ALA A 153 -5.36 -17.54 -22.75
C ALA A 153 -6.73 -18.13 -23.15
N LEU A 154 -7.60 -18.41 -22.17
CA LEU A 154 -8.97 -18.88 -22.44
C LEU A 154 -9.81 -17.80 -23.12
N ARG A 155 -9.74 -16.56 -22.63
CA ARG A 155 -10.43 -15.41 -23.23
C ARG A 155 -10.02 -15.21 -24.68
N ALA A 156 -8.73 -15.32 -25.00
CA ALA A 156 -8.23 -15.19 -26.37
C ALA A 156 -8.85 -16.26 -27.31
N LYS A 157 -8.97 -17.51 -26.85
CA LYS A 157 -9.63 -18.58 -27.62
C LYS A 157 -11.09 -18.26 -27.91
N VAL A 158 -11.84 -17.79 -26.92
CA VAL A 158 -13.27 -17.43 -27.07
C VAL A 158 -13.43 -16.24 -28.03
N LEU A 159 -12.60 -15.21 -27.89
CA LEU A 159 -12.62 -14.05 -28.78
C LEU A 159 -12.32 -14.42 -30.23
N ASN A 160 -11.40 -15.36 -30.47
CA ASN A 160 -11.12 -15.85 -31.81
C ASN A 160 -12.36 -16.51 -32.44
N VAL A 161 -13.05 -17.39 -31.70
CA VAL A 161 -14.28 -18.03 -32.21
C VAL A 161 -15.37 -16.99 -32.49
N LEU A 162 -15.54 -16.01 -31.60
CA LEU A 162 -16.51 -14.93 -31.80
C LEU A 162 -16.18 -14.11 -33.06
N ALA A 163 -14.92 -13.77 -33.27
CA ALA A 163 -14.46 -13.04 -34.45
C ALA A 163 -14.75 -13.82 -35.75
N PHE A 164 -14.54 -15.15 -35.75
CA PHE A 164 -14.91 -16.00 -36.89
C PHE A 164 -16.41 -15.99 -37.18
N LEU A 165 -17.26 -16.03 -36.14
CA LEU A 165 -18.72 -15.99 -36.31
C LEU A 165 -19.25 -14.64 -36.78
N GLN A 166 -18.60 -13.54 -36.38
CA GLN A 166 -19.02 -12.18 -36.76
C GLN A 166 -18.54 -11.76 -38.16
N ALA A 167 -17.51 -12.40 -38.69
CA ALA A 167 -16.99 -12.16 -40.04
C ALA A 167 -17.69 -13.00 -41.13
N ALA A 168 -18.55 -13.95 -40.74
CA ALA A 168 -19.38 -14.78 -41.61
C ALA A 168 -20.77 -14.14 -41.81
#